data_AF-A0AAD9V6S3-F1
#
_entry.id   AF-A0AAD9V6S3-F1
#
_cell.length_a   1.000
_cell.length_b   1.000
_cell.length_c   1.000
_cell.angle_alpha   90.00
_cell.angle_beta   90.00
_cell.angle_gamma   90.00
#
_symmetry.space_group_name_H-M   'P 1'
#
loop_
_entity.id
_entity.type
_entity.pdbx_description
1 polymer ?
#
loop_
_entity_poly.entity_id
_entity_poly.type
_entity_poly.pdbx_seq_one_letter_code
_entity_poly.pdbx_strand_id
1 'polypeptide(L)'
;MVEYLAVIHFGLDHNFADTDIMHVIVCVLLYFALLSAVLRHLPQCFTIGEAMIVTESVVLLSVDAFTDLGIKLSHVWPGFRSVIGIHVEFPKSTEMLWLQLLVTGSLTTGILLLPVFHYLSLVREFWDVVVGHLAFYATIFFTFFALLLPWSFLILRGMNPLNWLWKYLTKQEIRLYLIAHWCCVVVVSIAFVLLKSRQTKSNASSTVVRKCFHLLALAIYIPGVIYEPYVTHLASSVAVAAFIFIEYVRLFRIGPFGSSVHSALVVFLDDKDSGALILTHVYLLLGLALPLWLFPVDYSKADPTGVFKTQEDCEKH
;
A
#
# COMPACT_ATOMS: atom_id res chain seq x y z
N MET A 1 -10.07 -9.17 8.59
CA MET A 1 -9.41 -10.43 8.99
C MET A 1 -10.22 -11.19 10.04
N VAL A 2 -10.68 -10.53 11.12
CA VAL A 2 -11.55 -11.16 12.14
C VAL A 2 -12.98 -11.43 11.61
N GLU A 3 -13.51 -10.60 10.71
CA GLU A 3 -14.84 -10.84 10.11
C GLU A 3 -14.86 -12.00 9.10
N TYR A 4 -13.77 -12.28 8.38
CA TYR A 4 -13.67 -13.42 7.46
C TYR A 4 -13.71 -14.78 8.20
N LEU A 5 -13.22 -14.82 9.45
CA LEU A 5 -13.32 -16.01 10.31
C LEU A 5 -14.72 -16.16 10.94
N ALA A 6 -15.48 -15.07 11.08
CA ALA A 6 -16.84 -15.11 11.63
C ALA A 6 -17.87 -15.64 10.63
N VAL A 7 -17.63 -15.49 9.32
CA VAL A 7 -18.54 -15.95 8.25
C VAL A 7 -18.61 -17.48 8.13
N ILE A 8 -17.58 -18.21 8.57
CA ILE A 8 -17.60 -19.69 8.57
C ILE A 8 -18.69 -20.26 9.50
N HIS A 9 -19.25 -19.46 10.42
CA HIS A 9 -20.12 -19.97 11.48
C HIS A 9 -21.64 -19.77 11.28
N PHE A 10 -22.11 -19.08 10.24
CA PHE A 10 -23.56 -18.86 10.06
C PHE A 10 -23.98 -18.64 8.59
N GLY A 11 -24.68 -19.63 8.01
CA GLY A 11 -25.46 -19.43 6.77
C GLY A 11 -25.50 -20.64 5.85
N LEU A 12 -26.46 -21.55 6.07
CA LEU A 12 -26.77 -22.66 5.16
C LEU A 12 -27.56 -22.13 3.95
N ASP A 13 -26.87 -21.72 2.90
CA ASP A 13 -27.38 -21.69 1.53
C ASP A 13 -26.38 -22.43 0.64
N HIS A 14 -26.83 -23.49 -0.06
CA HIS A 14 -25.94 -24.41 -0.79
C HIS A 14 -25.08 -23.69 -1.85
N ASN A 15 -25.64 -22.68 -2.52
CA ASN A 15 -24.92 -21.87 -3.51
C ASN A 15 -23.91 -20.90 -2.88
N PHE A 16 -24.14 -20.48 -1.62
CA PHE A 16 -23.25 -19.60 -0.86
C PHE A 16 -22.01 -20.38 -0.41
N ALA A 17 -22.21 -21.60 0.09
CA ALA A 17 -21.14 -22.50 0.52
C ALA A 17 -20.17 -22.81 -0.63
N ASP A 18 -20.69 -23.07 -1.84
CA ASP A 18 -19.86 -23.41 -2.99
C ASP A 18 -18.97 -22.23 -3.45
N THR A 19 -19.50 -21.00 -3.45
CA THR A 19 -18.69 -19.81 -3.78
C THR A 19 -17.63 -19.54 -2.73
N ASP A 20 -17.92 -19.69 -1.45
CA ASP A 20 -16.97 -19.45 -0.37
C ASP A 20 -15.84 -20.51 -0.38
N ILE A 21 -16.18 -21.77 -0.64
CA ILE A 21 -15.19 -22.85 -0.79
C ILE A 21 -14.25 -22.57 -1.97
N MET A 22 -14.79 -22.12 -3.11
CA MET A 22 -13.97 -21.77 -4.28
C MET A 22 -12.98 -20.63 -3.99
N HIS A 23 -13.41 -19.57 -3.30
CA HIS A 23 -12.51 -18.47 -2.91
C HIS A 23 -11.40 -18.97 -1.97
N VAL A 24 -11.73 -19.81 -0.99
CA VAL A 24 -10.74 -20.39 -0.08
C VAL A 24 -9.73 -21.26 -0.83
N ILE A 25 -10.18 -22.12 -1.75
CA ILE A 25 -9.29 -22.95 -2.57
C ILE A 25 -8.36 -22.07 -3.41
N VAL A 26 -8.87 -21.01 -4.04
CA VAL A 26 -8.06 -20.07 -4.81
C VAL A 26 -7.00 -19.40 -3.92
N CYS A 27 -7.36 -18.91 -2.74
CA CYS A 27 -6.42 -18.33 -1.79
C CYS A 27 -5.32 -19.32 -1.41
N VAL A 28 -5.67 -20.56 -1.05
CA VAL A 28 -4.71 -21.59 -0.65
C VAL A 28 -3.74 -21.94 -1.79
N LEU A 29 -4.24 -22.11 -3.01
CA LEU A 29 -3.40 -22.41 -4.18
C LEU A 29 -2.46 -21.23 -4.51
N LEU A 30 -2.97 -20.00 -4.48
CA LEU A 30 -2.17 -18.80 -4.70
C LEU A 30 -1.11 -18.62 -3.61
N TYR A 31 -1.45 -18.91 -2.34
CA TYR A 31 -0.50 -18.88 -1.23
C TYR A 31 0.68 -19.82 -1.46
N PHE A 32 0.43 -21.09 -1.79
CA PHE A 32 1.53 -22.04 -2.03
C PHE A 32 2.38 -21.67 -3.24
N ALA A 33 1.74 -21.22 -4.34
CA ALA A 33 2.45 -20.79 -5.54
C ALA A 33 3.33 -19.56 -5.27
N LEU A 34 2.76 -18.53 -4.61
CA LEU A 34 3.47 -17.29 -4.31
C LEU A 34 4.57 -17.49 -3.26
N LEU A 35 4.32 -18.28 -2.20
CA LEU A 35 5.34 -18.61 -1.21
C LEU A 35 6.53 -19.31 -1.86
N SER A 36 6.24 -20.27 -2.75
CA SER A 36 7.30 -20.96 -3.50
C SER A 36 8.08 -20.01 -4.40
N ALA A 37 7.40 -19.07 -5.06
CA ALA A 37 8.05 -18.06 -5.89
C ALA A 37 8.92 -17.11 -5.05
N VAL A 38 8.43 -16.61 -3.92
CA VAL A 38 9.15 -15.71 -3.01
C VAL A 38 10.42 -16.40 -2.49
N LEU A 39 10.32 -17.63 -2.00
CA LEU A 39 11.47 -18.36 -1.46
C LEU A 39 12.54 -18.69 -2.53
N ARG A 40 12.16 -18.86 -3.80
CA ARG A 40 13.09 -19.13 -4.90
C ARG A 40 13.72 -17.87 -5.49
N HIS A 41 12.91 -16.82 -5.70
CA HIS A 41 13.33 -15.64 -6.45
C HIS A 41 13.81 -14.48 -5.57
N LEU A 42 13.48 -14.47 -4.28
CA LEU A 42 13.92 -13.47 -3.30
C LEU A 42 14.70 -14.14 -2.16
N PRO A 43 15.78 -14.87 -2.45
CA PRO A 43 16.57 -15.53 -1.40
C PRO A 43 17.13 -14.47 -0.45
N GLN A 44 17.19 -14.82 0.85
CA GLN A 44 17.77 -13.99 1.91
C GLN A 44 17.06 -12.64 2.17
N CYS A 45 15.95 -12.35 1.50
CA CYS A 45 15.14 -11.15 1.76
C CYS A 45 14.21 -11.31 2.96
N PHE A 46 13.79 -12.56 3.25
CA PHE A 46 12.83 -12.87 4.30
C PHE A 46 13.31 -14.07 5.12
N THR A 47 12.99 -14.07 6.41
CA THR A 47 12.89 -15.32 7.17
C THR A 47 11.67 -16.12 6.70
N ILE A 48 11.63 -17.44 6.98
CA ILE A 48 10.50 -18.28 6.57
C ILE A 48 9.17 -17.73 7.13
N GLY A 49 9.16 -17.30 8.40
CA GLY A 49 7.97 -16.73 9.03
C GLY A 49 7.51 -15.41 8.38
N GLU A 50 8.44 -14.50 8.08
CA GLU A 50 8.11 -13.25 7.38
C GLU A 50 7.57 -13.53 5.97
N ALA A 51 8.20 -14.45 5.23
CA ALA A 51 7.75 -14.84 3.90
C ALA A 51 6.32 -15.39 3.93
N MET A 52 5.98 -16.22 4.93
CA MET A 52 4.61 -16.73 5.10
C MET A 52 3.61 -15.59 5.37
N ILE A 53 3.90 -14.70 6.32
CA ILE A 53 2.99 -13.60 6.68
C ILE A 53 2.79 -12.64 5.51
N VAL A 54 3.87 -12.27 4.81
CA VAL A 54 3.81 -11.37 3.66
C VAL A 54 3.05 -12.01 2.51
N THR A 55 3.32 -13.28 2.20
CA THR A 55 2.61 -14.01 1.14
C THR A 55 1.12 -14.08 1.41
N GLU A 56 0.73 -14.47 2.63
CA GLU A 56 -0.69 -14.56 3.02
C GLU A 56 -1.37 -13.19 2.92
N SER A 57 -0.72 -12.14 3.42
CA SER A 57 -1.25 -10.78 3.36
C SER A 57 -1.46 -10.30 1.92
N VAL A 58 -0.51 -10.60 1.02
CA VAL A 58 -0.60 -10.24 -0.40
C VAL A 58 -1.72 -11.01 -1.09
N VAL A 59 -1.86 -12.31 -0.83
CA VAL A 59 -2.90 -13.14 -1.44
C VAL A 59 -4.28 -12.67 -0.99
N LEU A 60 -4.52 -12.54 0.31
CA LEU A 60 -5.80 -12.11 0.83
C LEU A 60 -6.19 -10.72 0.32
N LEU A 61 -5.26 -9.75 0.38
CA LEU A 61 -5.53 -8.40 -0.10
C LEU A 61 -5.80 -8.36 -1.61
N SER A 62 -5.06 -9.14 -2.40
CA SER A 62 -5.22 -9.14 -3.86
C SER A 62 -6.52 -9.81 -4.28
N VAL A 63 -6.85 -10.99 -3.72
CA VAL A 63 -8.12 -11.67 -4.00
C VAL A 63 -9.29 -10.78 -3.61
N ASP A 64 -9.25 -10.17 -2.42
CA ASP A 64 -10.28 -9.25 -1.95
C ASP A 64 -10.41 -7.97 -2.81
N ALA A 65 -9.30 -7.45 -3.33
CA ALA A 65 -9.29 -6.33 -4.26
C ALA A 65 -9.89 -6.70 -5.63
N PHE A 66 -9.58 -7.89 -6.16
CA PHE A 66 -10.13 -8.35 -7.43
C PHE A 66 -11.62 -8.70 -7.34
N THR A 67 -12.07 -9.29 -6.22
CA THR A 67 -13.49 -9.52 -5.94
C THR A 67 -14.26 -8.19 -5.92
N ASP A 68 -13.77 -7.17 -5.21
CA ASP A 68 -14.39 -5.84 -5.18
C ASP A 68 -14.40 -5.15 -6.55
N LEU A 69 -13.28 -5.23 -7.28
CA LEU A 69 -13.21 -4.74 -8.65
C LEU A 69 -14.25 -5.41 -9.54
N GLY A 70 -14.42 -6.73 -9.41
CA GLY A 70 -15.39 -7.50 -10.18
C GLY A 70 -16.84 -7.13 -9.88
N ILE A 71 -17.18 -6.90 -8.61
CA ILE A 71 -18.50 -6.41 -8.19
C ILE A 71 -18.76 -5.04 -8.82
N LYS A 72 -17.80 -4.11 -8.73
CA LYS A 72 -17.93 -2.76 -9.33
C LYS A 72 -18.04 -2.78 -10.85
N LEU A 73 -17.29 -3.66 -11.52
CA LEU A 73 -17.44 -3.89 -12.96
C LEU A 73 -18.84 -4.40 -13.30
N SER A 74 -19.42 -5.27 -12.47
CA SER A 74 -20.75 -5.83 -12.73
C SER A 74 -21.87 -4.78 -12.73
N HIS A 75 -21.69 -3.67 -12.02
CA HIS A 75 -22.62 -2.54 -12.09
C HIS A 75 -22.53 -1.77 -13.41
N VAL A 76 -21.36 -1.72 -14.02
CA VAL A 76 -21.14 -1.05 -15.33
C VAL A 76 -21.50 -2.00 -16.48
N TRP A 77 -21.19 -3.29 -16.33
CA TRP A 77 -21.47 -4.35 -17.28
C TRP A 77 -22.23 -5.49 -16.58
N PRO A 78 -23.58 -5.52 -16.63
CA PRO A 78 -24.39 -6.52 -15.93
C PRO A 78 -24.08 -7.98 -16.29
N GLY A 79 -23.73 -8.25 -17.55
CA GLY A 79 -23.31 -9.59 -18.01
C GLY A 79 -21.99 -10.08 -17.40
N PHE A 80 -21.23 -9.23 -16.71
CA PHE A 80 -20.02 -9.65 -16.01
C PHE A 80 -20.37 -10.50 -14.79
N ARG A 81 -21.51 -10.22 -14.12
CA ARG A 81 -21.94 -10.91 -12.90
C ARG A 81 -22.07 -12.43 -13.07
N SER A 82 -22.54 -12.89 -14.22
CA SER A 82 -22.67 -14.32 -14.52
C SER A 82 -21.33 -15.02 -14.78
N VAL A 83 -20.26 -14.27 -15.06
CA VAL A 83 -18.91 -14.81 -15.32
C VAL A 83 -18.15 -15.05 -14.01
N ILE A 84 -18.33 -14.17 -13.03
CA ILE A 84 -17.55 -14.18 -11.77
C ILE A 84 -18.27 -14.86 -10.60
N GLY A 85 -19.56 -15.16 -10.71
CA GLY A 85 -20.31 -15.88 -9.67
C GLY A 85 -20.32 -15.18 -8.30
N ILE A 86 -20.12 -13.85 -8.26
CA ILE A 86 -20.01 -13.10 -7.00
C ILE A 86 -21.40 -12.67 -6.55
N HIS A 87 -21.81 -13.14 -5.37
CA HIS A 87 -23.16 -12.93 -4.84
C HIS A 87 -23.22 -11.99 -3.62
N VAL A 88 -22.08 -11.68 -3.00
CA VAL A 88 -22.04 -10.94 -1.72
C VAL A 88 -21.20 -9.68 -1.84
N GLU A 89 -21.81 -8.54 -1.55
CA GLU A 89 -21.11 -7.25 -1.41
C GLU A 89 -21.00 -6.92 0.08
N PHE A 90 -19.76 -6.82 0.57
CA PHE A 90 -19.49 -6.30 1.90
C PHE A 90 -19.13 -4.81 1.79
N PRO A 91 -19.85 -3.91 2.48
CA PRO A 91 -19.57 -2.48 2.40
C PRO A 91 -18.20 -2.18 3.01
N LYS A 92 -17.33 -1.54 2.22
CA LYS A 92 -15.99 -1.10 2.64
C LYS A 92 -15.89 0.42 2.67
N SER A 93 -15.07 0.93 3.58
CA SER A 93 -14.71 2.36 3.59
C SER A 93 -13.97 2.73 2.30
N THR A 94 -14.06 4.00 1.90
CA THR A 94 -13.38 4.47 0.68
C THR A 94 -11.86 4.38 0.84
N GLU A 95 -11.35 4.59 2.05
CA GLU A 95 -9.95 4.50 2.42
C GLU A 95 -9.40 3.07 2.26
N MET A 96 -10.18 2.05 2.61
CA MET A 96 -9.82 0.64 2.41
C MET A 96 -9.76 0.28 0.92
N LEU A 97 -10.68 0.81 0.11
CA LEU A 97 -10.67 0.60 -1.34
C LEU A 97 -9.44 1.25 -2.00
N TRP A 98 -9.00 2.41 -1.51
CA TRP A 98 -7.74 3.02 -1.94
C TRP A 98 -6.52 2.20 -1.52
N LEU A 99 -6.51 1.61 -0.31
CA LEU A 99 -5.45 0.69 0.10
C LEU A 99 -5.32 -0.48 -0.86
N GLN A 100 -6.43 -1.14 -1.18
CA GLN A 100 -6.48 -2.24 -2.14
C GLN A 100 -5.96 -1.80 -3.52
N LEU A 101 -6.48 -0.71 -4.07
CA LEU A 101 -6.06 -0.15 -5.35
C LEU A 101 -4.53 0.10 -5.38
N LEU A 102 -4.01 0.76 -4.36
CA LEU A 102 -2.61 1.22 -4.33
C LEU A 102 -1.64 0.06 -4.11
N VAL A 103 -1.94 -0.86 -3.19
CA VAL A 103 -1.06 -1.99 -2.90
C VAL A 103 -1.14 -3.03 -4.02
N THR A 104 -2.33 -3.52 -4.38
CA THR A 104 -2.49 -4.48 -5.48
C THR A 104 -2.04 -3.87 -6.81
N GLY A 105 -2.28 -2.57 -7.01
CA GLY A 105 -1.76 -1.81 -8.15
C GLY A 105 -0.23 -1.77 -8.23
N SER A 106 0.45 -1.53 -7.09
CA SER A 106 1.92 -1.55 -7.05
C SER A 106 2.48 -2.93 -7.36
N LEU A 107 1.90 -4.00 -6.79
CA LEU A 107 2.34 -5.38 -7.01
C LEU A 107 2.12 -5.84 -8.45
N THR A 108 0.96 -5.53 -9.04
CA THR A 108 0.68 -5.80 -10.47
C THR A 108 1.62 -5.02 -11.38
N THR A 109 1.95 -3.77 -11.04
CA THR A 109 2.98 -3.00 -11.76
C THR A 109 4.34 -3.70 -11.69
N GLY A 110 4.73 -4.20 -10.52
CA GLY A 110 5.97 -4.99 -10.35
C GLY A 110 6.02 -6.23 -11.23
N ILE A 111 4.90 -6.97 -11.35
CA ILE A 111 4.77 -8.12 -12.25
C ILE A 111 4.97 -7.70 -13.72
N LEU A 112 4.31 -6.61 -14.15
CA LEU A 112 4.45 -6.09 -15.51
C LEU A 112 5.86 -5.57 -15.82
N LEU A 113 6.62 -5.17 -14.80
CA LEU A 113 8.01 -4.73 -14.93
C LEU A 113 9.02 -5.88 -14.99
N LEU A 114 8.66 -7.12 -14.65
CA LEU A 114 9.59 -8.26 -14.66
C LEU A 114 10.32 -8.46 -16.01
N PRO A 115 9.67 -8.35 -17.18
CA PRO A 115 10.38 -8.45 -18.46
C PRO A 115 11.37 -7.30 -18.68
N VAL A 116 11.03 -6.09 -18.25
CA VAL A 116 11.90 -4.90 -18.34
C VAL A 116 13.13 -5.07 -17.44
N PHE A 117 12.91 -5.54 -16.22
CA PHE A 117 13.95 -5.87 -15.26
C PHE A 117 14.88 -6.98 -15.76
N HIS A 118 14.31 -8.02 -16.36
CA HIS A 118 15.11 -9.07 -17.00
C HIS A 118 15.96 -8.51 -18.14
N TYR A 119 15.39 -7.69 -19.03
CA TYR A 119 16.13 -7.03 -20.10
C TYR A 119 17.29 -6.16 -19.57
N LEU A 120 17.02 -5.29 -18.59
CA LEU A 120 18.04 -4.44 -17.95
C LEU A 120 19.15 -5.25 -17.26
N SER A 121 18.86 -6.48 -16.82
CA SER A 121 19.87 -7.36 -16.22
C SER A 121 20.88 -7.90 -17.24
N LEU A 122 20.48 -8.00 -18.51
CA LEU A 122 21.28 -8.57 -19.61
C LEU A 122 22.12 -7.51 -20.34
N VAL A 123 21.57 -6.32 -20.53
CA VAL A 123 22.21 -5.28 -21.35
C VAL A 123 23.26 -4.48 -20.58
N ARG A 124 24.29 -4.02 -21.28
CA ARG A 124 25.37 -3.18 -20.72
C ARG A 124 25.67 -1.94 -21.56
N GLU A 125 25.34 -1.98 -22.85
CA GLU A 125 25.54 -0.86 -23.76
C GLU A 125 24.64 0.32 -23.42
N PHE A 126 25.15 1.53 -23.62
CA PHE A 126 24.49 2.76 -23.19
C PHE A 126 23.08 2.91 -23.78
N TRP A 127 22.93 2.71 -25.09
CA TRP A 127 21.64 2.88 -25.77
C TRP A 127 20.60 1.84 -25.35
N ASP A 128 21.03 0.59 -25.12
CA ASP A 128 20.15 -0.48 -24.64
C ASP A 128 19.66 -0.21 -23.22
N VAL A 129 20.53 0.31 -22.34
CA VAL A 129 20.14 0.73 -20.99
C VAL A 129 19.12 1.87 -21.04
N VAL A 130 19.30 2.84 -21.94
CA VAL A 130 18.33 3.93 -22.15
C VAL A 130 16.98 3.38 -22.61
N VAL A 131 16.96 2.44 -23.55
CA VAL A 131 15.73 1.77 -24.00
C VAL A 131 15.04 1.07 -22.82
N GLY A 132 15.79 0.37 -21.97
CA GLY A 132 15.25 -0.27 -20.77
C GLY A 132 14.66 0.73 -19.76
N HIS A 133 15.29 1.88 -19.54
CA HIS A 133 14.73 2.96 -18.71
C HIS A 133 13.46 3.56 -19.33
N LEU A 134 13.43 3.78 -20.64
CA LEU A 134 12.23 4.26 -21.33
C LEU A 134 11.08 3.25 -21.22
N ALA A 135 11.37 1.95 -21.39
CA ALA A 135 10.41 0.87 -21.21
C ALA A 135 9.86 0.83 -19.77
N PHE A 136 10.71 1.04 -18.76
CA PHE A 136 10.29 1.15 -17.36
C PHE A 136 9.25 2.27 -17.16
N TYR A 137 9.53 3.47 -17.65
CA TYR A 137 8.60 4.60 -17.55
C TYR A 137 7.33 4.39 -18.37
N ALA A 138 7.44 3.79 -19.55
CA ALA A 138 6.30 3.44 -20.39
C ALA A 138 5.37 2.43 -19.70
N THR A 139 5.91 1.41 -19.01
CA THR A 139 5.12 0.44 -18.24
C THR A 139 4.42 1.08 -17.04
N ILE A 140 5.08 2.01 -16.33
CA ILE A 140 4.44 2.78 -15.24
C ILE A 140 3.30 3.63 -15.80
N PHE A 141 3.55 4.35 -16.89
CA PHE A 141 2.55 5.19 -17.56
C PHE A 141 1.35 4.35 -18.00
N PHE A 142 1.60 3.22 -18.68
CA PHE A 142 0.56 2.30 -19.12
C PHE A 142 -0.25 1.77 -17.93
N THR A 143 0.41 1.27 -16.88
CA THR A 143 -0.28 0.76 -15.69
C THR A 143 -1.15 1.84 -15.03
N PHE A 144 -0.65 3.08 -14.93
CA PHE A 144 -1.43 4.18 -14.38
C PHE A 144 -2.69 4.48 -15.21
N PHE A 145 -2.55 4.69 -16.52
CA PHE A 145 -3.67 5.10 -17.37
C PHE A 145 -4.63 3.96 -17.73
N ALA A 146 -4.12 2.74 -17.91
CA ALA A 146 -4.93 1.59 -18.34
C ALA A 146 -5.54 0.80 -17.18
N LEU A 147 -4.93 0.84 -15.98
CA LEU A 147 -5.37 0.03 -14.83
C LEU A 147 -5.78 0.89 -13.63
N LEU A 148 -4.86 1.67 -13.05
CA LEU A 148 -5.10 2.36 -11.79
C LEU A 148 -6.15 3.47 -11.91
N LEU A 149 -6.06 4.28 -12.97
CA LEU A 149 -6.97 5.39 -13.19
C LEU A 149 -8.40 4.88 -13.44
N PRO A 150 -8.68 3.96 -14.38
CA PRO A 150 -10.02 3.40 -14.55
C PRO A 150 -10.58 2.75 -13.28
N TRP A 151 -9.75 1.99 -12.54
CA TRP A 151 -10.18 1.38 -11.29
C TRP A 151 -10.54 2.44 -10.23
N SER A 152 -9.78 3.52 -10.11
CA SER A 152 -10.14 4.62 -9.20
C SER A 152 -11.47 5.31 -9.57
N PHE A 153 -11.79 5.45 -10.86
CA PHE A 153 -13.10 5.93 -11.30
C PHE A 153 -14.22 4.98 -10.90
N LEU A 154 -14.01 3.66 -10.99
CA LEU A 154 -14.99 2.66 -10.56
C LEU A 154 -15.24 2.72 -9.05
N ILE A 155 -14.18 2.85 -8.25
CA ILE A 155 -14.26 3.02 -6.79
C ILE A 155 -15.11 4.26 -6.46
N LEU A 156 -14.92 5.35 -7.19
CA LEU A 156 -15.59 6.63 -6.97
C LEU A 156 -16.86 6.83 -7.81
N ARG A 157 -17.42 5.76 -8.38
CA ARG A 157 -18.67 5.79 -9.17
C ARG A 157 -18.67 6.85 -10.29
N GLY A 158 -17.54 6.99 -10.98
CA GLY A 158 -17.35 7.91 -12.09
C GLY A 158 -16.87 9.31 -11.71
N MET A 159 -16.71 9.64 -10.42
CA MET A 159 -16.13 10.91 -10.02
C MET A 159 -14.63 10.95 -10.32
N ASN A 160 -14.15 12.12 -10.78
CA ASN A 160 -12.72 12.33 -11.00
C ASN A 160 -11.94 12.17 -9.66
N PRO A 161 -10.94 11.27 -9.58
CA PRO A 161 -10.22 10.98 -8.35
C PRO A 161 -9.42 12.15 -7.77
N LEU A 162 -8.85 13.01 -8.62
CA LEU A 162 -8.11 14.19 -8.17
C LEU A 162 -9.05 15.23 -7.55
N ASN A 163 -10.22 15.44 -8.16
CA ASN A 163 -11.25 16.31 -7.61
C ASN A 163 -11.80 15.76 -6.28
N TRP A 164 -12.02 14.45 -6.21
CA TRP A 164 -12.41 13.78 -4.96
C TRP A 164 -11.36 13.99 -3.88
N LEU A 165 -10.07 13.76 -4.18
CA LEU A 165 -8.98 13.92 -3.24
C LEU A 165 -8.89 15.37 -2.73
N TRP A 166 -8.97 16.34 -3.65
CA TRP A 166 -8.96 17.76 -3.29
C TRP A 166 -10.09 18.10 -2.30
N LYS A 167 -11.33 17.69 -2.61
CA LYS A 167 -12.49 17.88 -1.73
C LYS A 167 -12.34 17.15 -0.40
N TYR A 168 -11.80 15.93 -0.43
CA TYR A 168 -11.56 15.13 0.76
C TYR A 168 -10.56 15.80 1.70
N LEU A 169 -9.47 16.35 1.18
CA LEU A 169 -8.44 17.01 1.98
C LEU A 169 -8.85 18.41 2.46
N THR A 170 -9.62 19.15 1.65
CA THR A 170 -10.07 20.52 2.00
C THR A 170 -11.36 20.56 2.83
N LYS A 171 -11.95 19.40 3.12
CA LYS A 171 -13.21 19.30 3.87
C LYS A 171 -13.13 19.91 5.28
N GLN A 172 -11.99 19.78 5.95
CA GLN A 172 -11.76 20.32 7.29
C GLN A 172 -10.38 20.99 7.36
N GLU A 173 -10.30 22.12 8.04
CA GLU A 173 -9.04 22.88 8.17
C GLU A 173 -7.95 22.08 8.90
N ILE A 174 -8.33 21.23 9.86
CA ILE A 174 -7.41 20.36 10.59
C ILE A 174 -6.61 19.43 9.65
N ARG A 175 -7.22 18.96 8.55
CA ARG A 175 -6.56 18.11 7.55
C ARG A 175 -5.43 18.88 6.86
N LEU A 176 -5.65 20.15 6.54
CA LEU A 176 -4.65 21.00 5.89
C LEU A 176 -3.48 21.29 6.84
N TYR A 177 -3.77 21.60 8.11
CA TYR A 177 -2.72 21.78 9.12
C TYR A 177 -1.91 20.50 9.34
N LEU A 178 -2.57 19.34 9.37
CA LEU A 178 -1.92 18.04 9.51
C LEU A 178 -1.01 17.72 8.32
N ILE A 179 -1.47 17.97 7.08
CA ILE A 179 -0.65 17.78 5.87
C ILE A 179 0.55 18.73 5.88
N ALA A 180 0.36 20.00 6.23
CA ALA A 180 1.46 20.96 6.34
C ALA A 180 2.51 20.52 7.37
N HIS A 181 2.04 20.00 8.51
CA HIS A 181 2.91 19.40 9.53
C HIS A 181 3.68 18.19 8.98
N TRP A 182 3.03 17.26 8.29
CA TRP A 182 3.69 16.12 7.66
C TRP A 182 4.73 16.55 6.61
N CYS A 183 4.42 17.54 5.78
CA CYS A 183 5.36 18.11 4.82
C CYS A 183 6.61 18.65 5.53
N CYS A 184 6.45 19.36 6.66
CA CYS A 184 7.58 19.83 7.47
C CYS A 184 8.45 18.66 7.97
N VAL A 185 7.83 17.62 8.52
CA VAL A 185 8.55 16.42 9.01
C VAL A 185 9.29 15.70 7.87
N VAL A 186 8.67 15.59 6.69
CA VAL A 186 9.32 14.99 5.50
C VAL A 186 10.52 15.82 5.05
N VAL A 187 10.40 17.15 5.01
CA VAL A 187 11.54 18.04 4.67
C VAL A 187 12.69 17.88 5.65
N VAL A 188 12.39 17.84 6.96
CA VAL A 188 13.39 17.57 8.01
C VAL A 188 14.04 16.20 7.81
N SER A 189 13.26 15.17 7.47
CA SER A 189 13.75 13.82 7.21
C SER A 189 14.71 13.79 6.01
N ILE A 190 14.36 14.44 4.90
CA ILE A 190 15.20 14.53 3.71
C ILE A 190 16.49 15.28 4.03
N ALA A 191 16.40 16.43 4.71
CA ALA A 191 17.57 17.20 5.12
C ALA A 191 18.52 16.37 6.00
N PHE A 192 17.98 15.62 6.97
CA PHE A 192 18.75 14.73 7.81
C PHE A 192 19.50 13.65 7.01
N VAL A 193 18.84 13.00 6.03
CA VAL A 193 19.48 12.00 5.15
C VAL A 193 20.60 12.61 4.32
N LEU A 194 20.35 13.77 3.71
CA LEU A 194 21.34 14.43 2.86
C LEU A 194 22.57 14.86 3.66
N LEU A 195 22.38 15.38 4.88
CA LEU A 195 23.48 15.72 5.78
C LEU A 195 24.27 14.49 6.20
N LYS A 196 23.57 13.39 6.53
CA LYS A 196 24.23 12.17 6.99
C LYS A 196 24.97 11.44 5.87
N SER A 197 24.38 11.39 4.69
CA SER A 197 24.98 10.81 3.47
C SER A 197 26.32 11.48 3.12
N ARG A 198 26.50 12.78 3.43
CA ARG A 198 27.77 13.50 3.23
C ARG A 198 28.86 13.18 4.26
N GLN A 199 28.52 12.58 5.41
CA GLN A 199 29.42 12.40 6.56
C GLN A 199 30.02 10.99 6.68
N THR A 200 29.86 10.11 5.69
CA THR A 200 30.19 8.68 5.80
C THR A 200 31.69 8.40 5.85
N LYS A 201 32.26 8.39 7.07
CA LYS A 201 33.52 7.69 7.44
C LYS A 201 33.45 6.91 8.77
N SER A 202 32.28 6.79 9.42
CA SER A 202 32.19 6.08 10.72
C SER A 202 31.02 5.09 10.79
N ASN A 203 31.37 3.82 11.05
CA ASN A 203 30.48 2.67 11.21
C ASN A 203 29.65 2.70 12.51
N ALA A 204 29.85 3.68 13.41
CA ALA A 204 29.13 3.80 14.68
C ALA A 204 27.75 4.48 14.57
N SER A 205 27.21 4.69 13.36
CA SER A 205 26.09 5.62 13.12
C SER A 205 24.73 5.02 12.74
N SER A 206 24.64 3.70 12.48
CA SER A 206 23.38 3.07 12.02
C SER A 206 22.28 3.08 13.08
N THR A 207 22.57 2.78 14.35
CA THR A 207 21.53 2.68 15.40
C THR A 207 20.88 4.03 15.72
N VAL A 208 21.66 5.11 15.76
CA VAL A 208 21.12 6.46 16.03
C VAL A 208 20.26 6.93 14.87
N VAL A 209 20.73 6.72 13.63
CA VAL A 209 19.97 7.04 12.42
C VAL A 209 18.63 6.28 12.42
N ARG A 210 18.63 4.97 12.72
CA ARG A 210 17.40 4.18 12.86
C ARG A 210 16.44 4.78 13.89
N LYS A 211 16.93 5.12 15.09
CA LYS A 211 16.08 5.74 16.14
C LYS A 211 15.51 7.10 15.70
N CYS A 212 16.29 7.94 15.03
CA CYS A 212 15.79 9.21 14.48
C CYS A 212 14.64 8.99 13.50
N PHE A 213 14.74 7.99 12.62
CA PHE A 213 13.66 7.66 11.68
C PHE A 213 12.40 7.14 12.36
N HIS A 214 12.53 6.36 13.43
CA HIS A 214 11.38 5.95 14.22
C HIS A 214 10.69 7.15 14.86
N LEU A 215 11.47 8.09 15.43
CA LEU A 215 10.92 9.33 15.99
C LEU A 215 10.22 10.20 14.95
N LEU A 216 10.78 10.32 13.75
CA LEU A 216 10.16 11.05 12.63
C LEU A 216 8.86 10.36 12.16
N ALA A 217 8.85 9.02 12.10
CA ALA A 217 7.65 8.26 11.78
C ALA A 217 6.56 8.43 12.86
N LEU A 218 6.93 8.40 14.14
CA LEU A 218 6.02 8.68 15.25
C LEU A 218 5.48 10.12 15.19
N ALA A 219 6.32 11.10 14.83
CA ALA A 219 5.89 12.47 14.64
C ALA A 219 4.81 12.59 13.54
N ILE A 220 4.86 11.76 12.50
CA ILE A 220 3.80 11.71 11.47
C ILE A 220 2.55 10.99 12.00
N TYR A 221 2.71 9.78 12.55
CA TYR A 221 1.60 8.89 12.88
C TYR A 221 0.81 9.32 14.13
N ILE A 222 1.45 9.81 15.19
CA ILE A 222 0.77 10.18 16.44
C ILE A 222 -0.30 11.26 16.19
N PRO A 223 0.03 12.46 15.65
CA PRO A 223 -0.99 13.47 15.38
C PRO A 223 -1.95 13.00 14.28
N GLY A 224 -1.47 12.20 13.33
CA GLY A 224 -2.31 11.64 12.27
C GLY A 224 -3.46 10.79 12.81
N VAL A 225 -3.12 9.79 13.63
CA VAL A 225 -4.11 8.86 14.21
C VAL A 225 -5.04 9.58 15.20
N ILE A 226 -4.51 10.52 15.99
CA ILE A 226 -5.30 11.25 16.99
C ILE A 226 -6.33 12.19 16.34
N TYR A 227 -5.91 12.96 15.33
CA TYR A 227 -6.77 14.02 14.77
C TYR A 227 -7.57 13.55 13.54
N GLU A 228 -6.95 12.79 12.63
CA GLU A 228 -7.57 12.40 11.35
C GLU A 228 -7.13 10.97 10.95
N PRO A 229 -7.70 9.92 11.57
CA PRO A 229 -7.31 8.53 11.32
C PRO A 229 -7.58 8.09 9.87
N TYR A 230 -8.67 8.56 9.25
CA TYR A 230 -9.02 8.20 7.87
C TYR A 230 -8.06 8.81 6.84
N VAL A 231 -7.65 10.07 7.03
CA VAL A 231 -6.63 10.71 6.20
C VAL A 231 -5.28 10.01 6.39
N THR A 232 -4.95 9.63 7.62
CA THR A 232 -3.72 8.88 7.94
C THR A 232 -3.75 7.47 7.34
N HIS A 233 -4.90 6.81 7.31
CA HIS A 233 -5.08 5.53 6.64
C HIS A 233 -4.81 5.68 5.15
N LEU A 234 -5.45 6.63 4.48
CA LEU A 234 -5.22 6.88 3.05
C LEU A 234 -3.76 7.26 2.75
N ALA A 235 -3.18 8.16 3.55
CA ALA A 235 -1.81 8.63 3.37
C ALA A 235 -0.78 7.49 3.58
N SER A 236 -1.01 6.60 4.55
CA SER A 236 -0.15 5.43 4.77
C SER A 236 -0.25 4.42 3.61
N SER A 237 -1.43 4.23 3.01
CA SER A 237 -1.58 3.43 1.78
C SER A 237 -0.76 4.01 0.62
N VAL A 238 -0.82 5.33 0.43
CA VAL A 238 -0.01 6.04 -0.58
C VAL A 238 1.49 5.91 -0.28
N ALA A 239 1.89 6.04 0.98
CA ALA A 239 3.29 5.90 1.39
C ALA A 239 3.84 4.50 1.13
N VAL A 240 3.05 3.43 1.41
CA VAL A 240 3.48 2.05 1.13
C VAL A 240 3.65 1.83 -0.37
N ALA A 241 2.69 2.26 -1.20
CA ALA A 241 2.85 2.20 -2.65
C ALA A 241 4.08 2.97 -3.13
N ALA A 242 4.31 4.19 -2.60
CA ALA A 242 5.48 4.99 -2.94
C ALA A 242 6.80 4.28 -2.56
N PHE A 243 6.88 3.64 -1.40
CA PHE A 243 8.08 2.91 -0.96
C PHE A 243 8.35 1.70 -1.86
N ILE A 244 7.31 0.97 -2.27
CA ILE A 244 7.43 -0.12 -3.25
C ILE A 244 7.99 0.40 -4.59
N PHE A 245 7.49 1.54 -5.09
CA PHE A 245 7.99 2.15 -6.33
C PHE A 245 9.43 2.67 -6.21
N ILE A 246 9.77 3.29 -5.09
CA ILE A 246 11.15 3.72 -4.79
C ILE A 246 12.08 2.50 -4.82
N GLU A 247 11.63 1.38 -4.29
CA GLU A 247 12.38 0.13 -4.30
C GLU A 247 12.59 -0.42 -5.73
N TYR A 248 11.58 -0.34 -6.61
CA TYR A 248 11.73 -0.67 -8.03
C TYR A 248 12.81 0.17 -8.72
N VAL A 249 12.80 1.49 -8.48
CA VAL A 249 13.80 2.42 -9.01
C VAL A 249 15.19 2.11 -8.46
N ARG A 250 15.30 1.79 -7.16
CA ARG A 250 16.56 1.47 -6.49
C ARG A 250 17.17 0.17 -7.02
N LEU A 251 16.38 -0.90 -7.09
CA LEU A 251 16.83 -2.24 -7.45
C LEU A 251 17.55 -2.26 -8.80
N PHE A 252 17.00 -1.56 -9.79
CA PHE A 252 17.54 -1.51 -11.15
C PHE A 252 18.28 -0.22 -11.46
N ARG A 253 18.52 0.63 -10.43
CA ARG A 253 19.22 1.93 -10.54
C ARG A 253 18.70 2.79 -11.69
N ILE A 254 17.37 2.86 -11.84
CA ILE A 254 16.72 3.58 -12.92
C ILE A 254 17.08 5.07 -12.86
N GLY A 255 17.68 5.60 -13.93
CA GLY A 255 18.08 7.01 -14.01
C GLY A 255 16.86 7.94 -14.11
N PRO A 256 16.92 9.19 -13.58
CA PRO A 256 18.12 9.84 -13.03
C PRO A 256 18.32 9.61 -11.53
N PHE A 257 17.33 9.08 -10.80
CA PHE A 257 17.33 9.07 -9.34
C PHE A 257 17.88 7.79 -8.71
N GLY A 258 17.97 6.68 -9.46
CA GLY A 258 18.29 5.35 -8.91
C GLY A 258 19.58 5.29 -8.10
N SER A 259 20.65 5.93 -8.55
CA SER A 259 21.92 5.99 -7.81
C SER A 259 21.81 6.79 -6.51
N SER A 260 21.15 7.96 -6.55
CA SER A 260 20.94 8.80 -5.36
C SER A 260 20.05 8.10 -4.33
N VAL A 261 18.98 7.45 -4.78
CA VAL A 261 18.09 6.64 -3.94
C VAL A 261 18.85 5.48 -3.31
N HIS A 262 19.67 4.76 -4.08
CA HIS A 262 20.51 3.69 -3.56
C HIS A 262 21.46 4.18 -2.48
N SER A 263 22.21 5.27 -2.72
CA SER A 263 23.11 5.85 -1.72
C SER A 263 22.40 6.34 -0.47
N ALA A 264 21.19 6.91 -0.61
CA ALA A 264 20.37 7.34 0.52
C ALA A 264 19.87 6.15 1.36
N LEU A 265 19.48 5.05 0.72
CA LEU A 265 18.90 3.89 1.39
C LEU A 265 19.94 2.92 1.97
N VAL A 266 21.15 2.85 1.41
CA VAL A 266 22.25 2.01 1.91
C VAL A 266 22.65 2.35 3.36
N VAL A 267 22.45 3.60 3.81
CA VAL A 267 22.71 4.02 5.19
C VAL A 267 21.83 3.30 6.21
N PHE A 268 20.70 2.73 5.78
CA PHE A 268 19.74 2.02 6.63
C PHE A 268 19.92 0.50 6.64
N LEU A 269 20.82 -0.03 5.82
CA LEU A 269 21.10 -1.46 5.81
C LEU A 269 21.58 -1.91 7.20
N ASP A 270 20.88 -2.90 7.74
CA ASP A 270 21.30 -3.63 8.94
C ASP A 270 21.92 -4.97 8.53
N ASP A 271 22.61 -5.63 9.45
CA ASP A 271 23.18 -6.97 9.21
C ASP A 271 22.09 -8.01 8.83
N LYS A 272 20.82 -7.69 9.08
CA LYS A 272 19.64 -8.49 8.76
C LYS A 272 19.15 -8.31 7.31
N ASP A 273 19.52 -7.22 6.63
CA ASP A 273 19.12 -6.94 5.25
C ASP A 273 20.17 -7.50 4.28
N SER A 274 20.24 -8.83 4.19
CA SER A 274 21.21 -9.55 3.34
C SER A 274 20.71 -9.78 1.91
N GLY A 275 19.42 -9.59 1.66
CA GLY A 275 18.76 -9.84 0.38
C GLY A 275 18.87 -8.69 -0.62
N ALA A 276 18.36 -8.91 -1.83
CA ALA A 276 18.31 -7.88 -2.87
C ALA A 276 17.37 -6.72 -2.49
N LEU A 277 16.29 -7.01 -1.77
CA LEU A 277 15.31 -6.03 -1.29
C LEU A 277 15.75 -5.41 0.04
N ILE A 278 15.58 -4.09 0.19
CA ILE A 278 15.75 -3.39 1.46
C ILE A 278 14.37 -3.22 2.08
N LEU A 279 14.01 -4.06 3.04
CA LEU A 279 12.65 -4.07 3.60
C LEU A 279 12.50 -3.23 4.87
N THR A 280 13.61 -2.82 5.49
CA THR A 280 13.62 -2.09 6.77
C THR A 280 12.68 -0.88 6.80
N HIS A 281 12.68 -0.08 5.74
CA HIS A 281 11.86 1.13 5.64
C HIS A 281 10.38 0.80 5.38
N VAL A 282 10.09 -0.29 4.68
CA VAL A 282 8.73 -0.82 4.49
C VAL A 282 8.20 -1.42 5.78
N TYR A 283 9.01 -2.16 6.55
CA TYR A 283 8.63 -2.75 7.84
C TYR A 283 8.30 -1.70 8.88
N LEU A 284 9.09 -0.62 8.97
CA LEU A 284 8.76 0.49 9.87
C LEU A 284 7.40 1.10 9.53
N LEU A 285 7.15 1.32 8.24
CA LEU A 285 5.89 1.90 7.77
C LEU A 285 4.71 0.97 8.01
N LEU A 286 4.84 -0.32 7.67
CA LEU A 286 3.82 -1.34 7.92
C LEU A 286 3.55 -1.54 9.40
N GLY A 287 4.58 -1.53 10.25
CA GLY A 287 4.43 -1.66 11.70
C GLY A 287 3.56 -0.57 12.32
N LEU A 288 3.53 0.62 11.73
CA LEU A 288 2.66 1.74 12.15
C LEU A 288 1.30 1.74 11.42
N ALA A 289 1.27 1.32 10.15
CA ALA A 289 0.06 1.34 9.33
C ALA A 289 -0.91 0.19 9.63
N LEU A 290 -0.39 -1.02 9.91
CA LEU A 290 -1.20 -2.23 10.08
C LEU A 290 -2.27 -2.13 11.17
N PRO A 291 -2.00 -1.59 12.38
CA PRO A 291 -3.05 -1.39 13.38
C PRO A 291 -4.20 -0.52 12.87
N LEU A 292 -3.87 0.53 12.11
CA LEU A 292 -4.84 1.46 11.55
C LEU A 292 -5.66 0.84 10.41
N TRP A 293 -5.05 -0.02 9.59
CA TRP A 293 -5.73 -0.72 8.50
C TRP A 293 -6.63 -1.87 8.98
N LEU A 294 -6.18 -2.62 10.00
CA LEU A 294 -6.92 -3.78 10.51
C LEU A 294 -8.05 -3.38 11.46
N PHE A 295 -7.85 -2.30 12.22
CA PHE A 295 -8.82 -1.79 13.19
C PHE A 295 -9.01 -0.29 12.98
N PRO A 296 -9.74 0.12 11.92
CA PRO A 296 -10.03 1.52 11.70
C PRO A 296 -10.77 2.09 12.92
N VAL A 297 -10.31 3.24 13.40
CA VAL A 297 -10.87 3.87 14.61
C VAL A 297 -12.23 4.49 14.27
N ASP A 298 -13.31 3.86 14.71
CA ASP A 298 -14.68 4.38 14.64
C ASP A 298 -14.91 5.40 15.77
N TYR A 299 -14.47 6.65 15.59
CA TYR A 299 -14.78 7.73 16.54
C TYR A 299 -16.29 8.05 16.63
N SER A 300 -17.10 7.55 15.70
CA SER A 300 -18.56 7.67 15.71
C SER A 300 -19.26 6.80 16.76
N LYS A 301 -18.54 5.87 17.43
CA LYS A 301 -19.13 4.93 18.40
C LYS A 301 -18.68 5.15 19.85
N ALA A 302 -17.84 6.15 20.12
CA ALA A 302 -17.42 6.45 21.48
C ALA A 302 -18.44 7.38 22.18
N ASP A 303 -19.55 6.81 22.68
CA ASP A 303 -20.24 7.38 23.84
C ASP A 303 -20.54 6.27 24.87
N PRO A 304 -19.74 6.14 25.95
CA PRO A 304 -20.09 5.30 27.11
C PRO A 304 -21.08 6.00 28.06
N THR A 305 -21.48 7.24 27.77
CA THR A 305 -22.21 8.14 28.67
C THR A 305 -23.48 8.65 28.01
N GLY A 306 -24.35 7.73 27.58
CA GLY A 306 -25.65 7.94 26.95
C GLY A 306 -26.34 9.29 27.16
N VAL A 307 -25.90 10.31 26.43
CA VAL A 307 -26.58 11.60 26.27
C VAL A 307 -26.29 12.11 24.87
N PHE A 308 -27.15 11.75 23.92
CA PHE A 308 -27.18 12.37 22.60
C PHE A 308 -27.63 13.82 22.74
N LYS A 309 -26.73 14.77 22.44
CA LYS A 309 -27.15 16.03 21.82
C LYS A 309 -27.19 15.78 20.33
N THR A 310 -28.40 15.71 19.78
CA THR A 310 -28.61 15.68 18.33
C THR A 310 -28.15 17.00 17.71
N GLN A 311 -27.60 16.88 16.50
CA GLN A 311 -27.06 17.97 15.69
C GLN A 311 -28.13 18.98 15.22
N GLU A 312 -29.36 18.89 15.71
CA GLU A 312 -30.46 19.85 15.49
C GLU A 312 -30.44 21.06 16.45
N ASP A 313 -29.67 21.02 17.55
CA ASP A 313 -29.66 22.11 18.54
C ASP A 313 -28.65 23.24 18.23
N CYS A 314 -27.80 23.11 17.20
CA CYS A 314 -26.87 24.17 16.79
C CYS A 314 -27.39 25.10 15.68
N GLU A 315 -28.58 24.86 15.12
CA GLU A 315 -29.20 25.75 14.13
C GLU A 315 -30.29 26.67 14.72
N LYS A 316 -30.43 26.71 16.05
CA LYS A 316 -31.29 27.70 16.73
C LYS A 316 -30.55 28.36 17.88
N HIS A 317 -29.62 29.26 17.56
CA HIS A 317 -29.52 30.61 18.14
C HIS A 317 -28.40 31.42 17.49
#